data_AF-A0A251XH02-F1
#
_entry.id   AF-A0A251XH02-F1
#
_cell.length_a   1.000
_cell.length_b   1.000
_cell.length_c   1.000
_cell.angle_alpha   90.00
_cell.angle_beta   90.00
_cell.angle_gamma   90.00
#
_symmetry.space_group_name_H-M   'P 1'
#
loop_
_entity.id
_entity.type
_entity.pdbx_description
1 polymer ?
#
loop_
_entity_poly.entity_id
_entity_poly.type
_entity_poly.pdbx_seq_one_letter_code
_entity_poly.pdbx_strand_id
1 'polypeptide(L)'
;MDRMKRERERLLQRTARVYGLSFTAVAAACILLPGEVPVPAAAGSVALLAVLAVAQWRIGTDARIRWMVVVLVTGIAAMVVAQLGGRSASSLTALTHLSVGSVGSLALLETIRPGRLRVVAAAFVLTSVVAVGASWDTAGFPYVVLVHVFGWMLAGILGYWLSVAVHRVGRRITDIGRAHRAERMASELEAQRRQGARLLHDTVLATLTLLAHSGVGVTPQAMRQQAADDARLLRQLRLGANPPPRHRAATPSSPWSSRCSATRWSRSSSASAGWASR
;
A
#
# COMPACT_ATOMS: atom_id res chain seq x y z
N MET A 1 14.47 1.68 0.75
CA MET A 1 13.73 2.33 -0.37
C MET A 1 13.06 1.33 -1.31
N ASP A 2 13.51 0.06 -1.37
CA ASP A 2 13.02 -0.90 -2.38
C ASP A 2 11.62 -1.45 -2.12
N ARG A 3 11.10 -1.41 -0.87
CA ARG A 3 9.71 -1.79 -0.59
C ARG A 3 8.70 -0.83 -1.24
N MET A 4 8.88 0.48 -1.08
CA MET A 4 8.00 1.49 -1.71
C MET A 4 8.05 1.43 -3.24
N LYS A 5 9.24 1.21 -3.83
CA LYS A 5 9.37 1.03 -5.29
C LYS A 5 8.57 -0.19 -5.78
N ARG A 6 8.62 -1.31 -5.05
CA ARG A 6 7.85 -2.53 -5.36
C ARG A 6 6.35 -2.35 -5.19
N GLU A 7 5.90 -1.65 -4.14
CA GLU A 7 4.48 -1.34 -3.94
C GLU A 7 3.93 -0.42 -5.03
N ARG A 8 4.67 0.63 -5.39
CA ARG A 8 4.32 1.49 -6.53
C ARG A 8 4.18 0.67 -7.81
N GLU A 9 5.13 -0.21 -8.08
CA GLU A 9 5.11 -1.06 -9.27
C GLU A 9 3.90 -2.00 -9.26
N ARG A 10 3.55 -2.59 -8.11
CA ARG A 10 2.33 -3.40 -7.94
C ARG A 10 1.06 -2.60 -8.16
N LEU A 11 0.98 -1.36 -7.68
CA LEU A 11 -0.17 -0.49 -7.91
C LEU A 11 -0.33 -0.14 -9.39
N LEU A 12 0.75 0.26 -10.06
CA LEU A 12 0.74 0.53 -11.50
C LEU A 12 0.35 -0.70 -12.32
N GLN A 13 0.87 -1.87 -11.97
CA GLN A 13 0.49 -3.14 -12.60
C GLN A 13 -1.00 -3.45 -12.45
N ARG A 14 -1.57 -3.26 -11.25
CA ARG A 14 -3.00 -3.46 -11.00
C ARG A 14 -3.85 -2.47 -11.79
N THR A 15 -3.48 -1.20 -11.80
CA THR A 15 -4.19 -0.16 -12.56
C THR A 15 -4.13 -0.42 -14.06
N ALA A 16 -2.95 -0.76 -14.59
CA ALA A 16 -2.78 -1.09 -16.00
C ALA A 16 -3.61 -2.32 -16.41
N ARG A 17 -3.67 -3.34 -15.54
CA ARG A 17 -4.49 -4.53 -15.75
C ARG A 17 -5.98 -4.18 -15.82
N VAL A 18 -6.50 -3.45 -14.84
CA VAL A 18 -7.93 -3.08 -14.80
C VAL A 18 -8.26 -2.19 -16.00
N TYR A 19 -7.41 -1.19 -16.30
CA TYR A 19 -7.57 -0.31 -17.44
C TYR A 19 -7.61 -1.09 -18.76
N GLY A 20 -6.59 -1.91 -19.04
CA GLY A 20 -6.53 -2.71 -20.28
C GLY A 20 -7.70 -3.67 -20.43
N LEU A 21 -8.08 -4.38 -19.36
CA LEU A 21 -9.19 -5.35 -19.41
C LEU A 21 -10.54 -4.67 -19.65
N SER A 22 -10.79 -3.51 -19.04
CA SER A 22 -12.02 -2.76 -19.27
C SER A 22 -12.19 -2.38 -20.74
N PHE A 23 -11.13 -1.86 -21.38
CA PHE A 23 -11.19 -1.52 -22.79
C PHE A 23 -11.23 -2.74 -23.72
N THR A 24 -10.60 -3.85 -23.33
CA THR A 24 -10.70 -5.11 -24.06
C THR A 24 -12.14 -5.65 -24.02
N ALA A 25 -12.81 -5.52 -22.88
CA ALA A 25 -14.21 -5.91 -22.73
C ALA A 25 -15.15 -5.02 -23.58
N VAL A 26 -14.93 -3.70 -23.62
CA VAL A 26 -15.68 -2.81 -24.49
C VAL A 26 -15.46 -3.14 -25.97
N ALA A 27 -14.21 -3.38 -26.38
CA ALA A 27 -13.91 -3.80 -27.75
C ALA A 27 -14.58 -5.14 -28.12
N ALA A 28 -14.59 -6.10 -27.20
CA ALA A 28 -15.31 -7.36 -27.38
C ALA A 28 -16.81 -7.13 -27.55
N ALA A 29 -17.41 -6.27 -26.73
CA ALA A 29 -18.83 -5.92 -26.86
C ALA A 29 -19.14 -5.28 -28.22
N CYS A 30 -18.27 -4.40 -28.74
CA CYS A 30 -18.42 -3.81 -30.07
C CYS A 30 -18.35 -4.85 -31.20
N ILE A 31 -17.49 -5.86 -31.10
CA ILE A 31 -17.33 -6.91 -32.11
C ILE A 31 -18.50 -7.92 -32.07
N LEU A 32 -19.07 -8.15 -30.88
CA LEU A 32 -20.19 -9.08 -30.69
C LEU A 32 -21.55 -8.51 -31.11
N LEU A 33 -21.60 -7.25 -31.56
CA LEU A 33 -22.83 -6.67 -32.10
C LEU A 33 -23.25 -7.44 -33.37
N PRO A 34 -24.46 -8.02 -33.39
CA PRO A 34 -24.90 -8.85 -34.51
C PRO A 34 -25.05 -8.03 -35.79
N GLY A 35 -24.62 -8.60 -36.92
CA GLY A 35 -24.87 -8.04 -38.26
C GLY A 35 -23.76 -7.14 -38.83
N GLU A 36 -22.75 -6.78 -38.03
CA GLU A 36 -21.71 -5.83 -38.47
C GLU A 36 -20.43 -6.50 -38.98
N VAL A 37 -20.10 -7.69 -38.50
CA VAL A 37 -18.84 -8.39 -38.77
C VAL A 37 -19.13 -9.83 -39.23
N PRO A 38 -18.52 -10.31 -40.32
CA PRO A 38 -18.58 -11.70 -40.75
C PRO A 38 -18.19 -12.65 -39.60
N VAL A 39 -18.99 -13.70 -39.41
CA VAL A 39 -18.79 -14.72 -38.37
C VAL A 39 -17.34 -15.22 -38.22
N PRO A 40 -16.58 -15.53 -39.30
CA PRO A 40 -15.20 -15.99 -39.14
C PRO A 40 -14.26 -14.89 -38.59
N ALA A 41 -14.45 -13.63 -39.01
CA ALA A 41 -13.65 -12.51 -38.52
C ALA A 41 -14.01 -12.16 -37.06
N ALA A 42 -15.29 -12.25 -36.70
CA ALA A 42 -15.74 -12.07 -35.32
C ALA A 42 -15.17 -13.16 -34.40
N ALA A 43 -15.25 -14.43 -34.80
CA ALA A 43 -14.70 -15.55 -34.03
C ALA A 43 -13.17 -15.44 -33.84
N GLY A 44 -12.45 -15.11 -34.91
CA GLY A 44 -11.00 -14.87 -34.86
C GLY A 44 -10.63 -13.70 -33.94
N SER A 45 -11.37 -12.60 -34.02
CA SER A 45 -11.15 -11.43 -33.16
C SER A 45 -11.42 -11.76 -31.70
N VAL A 46 -12.53 -12.43 -31.38
CA VAL A 46 -12.87 -12.84 -30.00
C VAL A 46 -11.80 -13.77 -29.41
N ALA A 47 -11.29 -14.72 -30.20
CA ALA A 47 -10.20 -15.59 -29.77
C ALA A 47 -8.93 -14.78 -29.44
N LEU A 48 -8.57 -13.82 -30.29
CA LEU A 48 -7.42 -12.92 -30.05
C LEU A 48 -7.64 -12.02 -28.82
N LEU A 49 -8.86 -11.52 -28.59
CA LEU A 49 -9.20 -10.75 -27.41
C LEU A 49 -9.11 -11.57 -26.13
N ALA A 50 -9.48 -12.85 -26.16
CA ALA A 50 -9.30 -13.74 -25.02
C ALA A 50 -7.80 -13.92 -24.69
N VAL A 51 -6.95 -14.11 -25.71
CA VAL A 51 -5.49 -14.17 -25.52
C VAL A 51 -4.94 -12.84 -24.98
N LEU A 52 -5.41 -11.72 -25.52
CA LEU A 52 -5.05 -10.37 -25.06
C LEU A 52 -5.43 -10.15 -23.59
N ALA A 53 -6.63 -10.55 -23.18
CA ALA A 53 -7.10 -10.46 -21.80
C ALA A 53 -6.24 -11.31 -20.84
N VAL A 54 -5.89 -12.53 -21.24
CA VAL A 54 -4.98 -13.40 -20.47
C VAL A 54 -3.60 -12.75 -20.34
N ALA A 55 -3.07 -12.17 -21.41
CA ALA A 55 -1.78 -11.50 -21.40
C ALA A 55 -1.79 -10.25 -20.48
N GLN A 56 -2.84 -9.43 -20.54
CA GLN A 56 -3.04 -8.29 -19.64
C GLN A 56 -3.16 -8.73 -18.17
N TRP A 57 -3.87 -9.83 -17.91
CA TRP A 57 -3.96 -10.41 -16.57
C TRP A 57 -2.57 -10.80 -16.05
N ARG A 58 -1.78 -11.47 -16.89
CA ARG A 58 -0.41 -11.91 -16.57
C ARG A 58 0.57 -10.75 -16.37
N ILE A 59 0.43 -9.65 -17.11
CA ILE A 59 1.21 -8.42 -16.86
C ILE A 59 1.00 -7.90 -15.44
N GLY A 60 -0.23 -8.02 -14.92
CA GLY A 60 -0.56 -7.61 -13.55
C GLY A 60 0.12 -8.45 -12.46
N THR A 61 0.58 -9.66 -12.79
CA THR A 61 1.32 -10.54 -11.87
C THR A 61 2.84 -10.48 -12.09
N ASP A 62 3.26 -10.53 -13.36
CA ASP A 62 4.66 -10.61 -13.79
C ASP A 62 4.87 -9.58 -14.91
N ALA A 63 5.40 -8.39 -14.59
CA ALA A 63 5.70 -7.34 -15.58
C ALA A 63 6.94 -7.65 -16.45
N ARG A 64 7.09 -8.91 -16.86
CA ARG A 64 8.12 -9.37 -17.79
C ARG A 64 7.83 -8.79 -19.17
N ILE A 65 8.89 -8.36 -19.86
CA ILE A 65 8.80 -7.76 -21.20
C ILE A 65 8.09 -8.67 -22.22
N ARG A 66 8.24 -9.99 -22.07
CA ARG A 66 7.56 -11.00 -22.91
C ARG A 66 6.05 -10.78 -22.96
N TRP A 67 5.40 -10.51 -21.83
CA TRP A 67 3.95 -10.29 -21.80
C TRP A 67 3.53 -8.97 -22.44
N MET A 68 4.39 -7.94 -22.38
CA MET A 68 4.14 -6.67 -23.09
C MET A 68 4.18 -6.88 -24.60
N VAL A 69 5.14 -7.67 -25.09
CA VAL A 69 5.24 -8.04 -26.50
C VAL A 69 4.02 -8.87 -26.91
N VAL A 70 3.57 -9.82 -26.08
CA VAL A 70 2.34 -10.59 -26.37
C VAL A 70 1.14 -9.65 -26.48
N VAL A 71 0.91 -8.75 -25.51
CA VAL A 71 -0.18 -7.76 -25.56
C VAL A 71 -0.13 -6.90 -26.82
N LEU A 72 1.07 -6.48 -27.21
CA LEU A 72 1.26 -5.67 -28.42
C LEU A 72 0.91 -6.46 -29.69
N VAL A 73 1.50 -7.66 -29.85
CA VAL A 73 1.31 -8.49 -31.04
C VAL A 73 -0.14 -8.95 -31.15
N THR A 74 -0.75 -9.41 -30.05
CA THR A 74 -2.14 -9.86 -30.06
C THR A 74 -3.12 -8.71 -30.21
N GLY A 75 -2.83 -7.54 -29.62
CA GLY A 75 -3.63 -6.33 -29.83
C GLY A 75 -3.63 -5.88 -31.29
N ILE A 76 -2.45 -5.81 -31.93
CA ILE A 76 -2.33 -5.49 -33.36
C ILE A 76 -3.04 -6.53 -34.22
N ALA A 77 -2.83 -7.83 -33.95
CA ALA A 77 -3.50 -8.90 -34.68
C ALA A 77 -5.02 -8.78 -34.56
N ALA A 78 -5.55 -8.51 -33.36
CA ALA A 78 -6.97 -8.30 -33.14
C ALA A 78 -7.51 -7.10 -33.92
N MET A 79 -6.77 -5.99 -33.95
CA MET A 79 -7.12 -4.82 -34.76
C MET A 79 -7.19 -5.17 -36.25
N VAL A 80 -6.18 -5.87 -36.79
CA VAL A 80 -6.14 -6.25 -38.21
C VAL A 80 -7.29 -7.21 -38.55
N VAL A 81 -7.50 -8.25 -37.76
CA VAL A 81 -8.56 -9.25 -38.00
C VAL A 81 -9.95 -8.63 -37.92
N ALA A 82 -10.18 -7.70 -36.99
CA ALA A 82 -11.44 -6.97 -36.89
C ALA A 82 -11.75 -6.18 -38.19
N GLN A 83 -10.73 -5.56 -38.80
CA GLN A 83 -10.90 -4.79 -40.04
C GLN A 83 -11.07 -5.65 -41.30
N LEU A 84 -10.61 -6.92 -41.29
CA LEU A 84 -10.87 -7.86 -42.39
C LEU A 84 -12.36 -8.17 -42.53
N GLY A 85 -13.14 -8.00 -41.45
CA GLY A 85 -14.59 -8.13 -41.47
C GLY A 85 -15.34 -6.96 -42.10
N GLY A 86 -14.65 -5.87 -42.43
CA GLY A 86 -15.25 -4.63 -42.94
C GLY A 86 -14.87 -3.42 -42.10
N ARG A 87 -15.24 -2.23 -42.60
CA ARG A 87 -14.96 -0.93 -41.95
C ARG A 87 -16.24 -0.27 -41.44
N SER A 88 -17.04 -1.03 -40.70
CA SER A 88 -18.25 -0.53 -40.05
C SER A 88 -17.92 0.40 -38.87
N ALA A 89 -18.90 1.18 -38.41
CA ALA A 89 -18.74 2.06 -37.25
C ALA A 89 -18.36 1.27 -35.96
N SER A 90 -18.90 0.06 -35.79
CA SER A 90 -18.57 -0.81 -34.66
C SER A 90 -17.12 -1.32 -34.72
N SER A 91 -16.63 -1.71 -35.91
CA SER A 91 -15.24 -2.13 -36.11
C SER A 91 -14.25 -0.99 -35.80
N LEU A 92 -14.54 0.24 -36.26
CA LEU A 92 -13.73 1.42 -35.98
C LEU A 92 -13.73 1.76 -34.48
N THR A 93 -14.88 1.60 -33.80
CA THR A 93 -14.99 1.81 -32.35
C THR A 93 -14.21 0.75 -31.58
N ALA A 94 -14.28 -0.53 -31.98
CA ALA A 94 -13.47 -1.59 -31.39
C ALA A 94 -11.97 -1.31 -31.59
N LEU A 95 -11.57 -0.87 -32.79
CA LEU A 95 -10.20 -0.50 -33.11
C LEU A 95 -9.69 0.63 -32.21
N THR A 96 -10.46 1.70 -31.99
CA THR A 96 -10.03 2.81 -31.12
C THR A 96 -9.85 2.35 -29.68
N HIS A 97 -10.75 1.52 -29.15
CA HIS A 97 -10.66 0.99 -27.79
C HIS A 97 -9.49 0.01 -27.61
N LEU A 98 -9.20 -0.81 -28.63
CA LEU A 98 -8.02 -1.68 -28.63
C LEU A 98 -6.72 -0.87 -28.65
N SER A 99 -6.66 0.13 -29.51
CA SER A 99 -5.48 0.97 -29.70
C SER A 99 -5.17 1.81 -28.46
N VAL A 100 -6.15 2.57 -27.97
CA VAL A 100 -6.00 3.50 -26.85
C VAL A 100 -5.97 2.77 -25.52
N GLY A 101 -6.94 1.89 -25.32
CA GLY A 101 -7.18 1.32 -24.00
C GLY A 101 -6.34 0.08 -23.76
N SER A 102 -6.52 -0.91 -24.63
CA SER A 102 -5.93 -2.23 -24.42
C SER A 102 -4.41 -2.20 -24.60
N VAL A 103 -3.92 -1.68 -25.73
CA VAL A 103 -2.48 -1.55 -25.99
C VAL A 103 -1.90 -0.31 -25.30
N GLY A 104 -2.61 0.83 -25.31
CA GLY A 104 -2.16 2.03 -24.60
C GLY A 104 -2.06 1.88 -23.08
N SER A 105 -2.68 0.85 -22.47
CA SER A 105 -2.40 0.45 -21.08
C SER A 105 -0.92 0.20 -20.80
N LEU A 106 -0.12 -0.16 -21.82
CA LEU A 106 1.33 -0.33 -21.70
C LEU A 106 2.04 0.98 -21.35
N ALA A 107 1.51 2.14 -21.78
CA ALA A 107 2.05 3.45 -21.44
C ALA A 107 1.99 3.72 -19.92
N LEU A 108 1.03 3.13 -19.19
CA LEU A 108 0.94 3.23 -17.72
C LEU A 108 2.11 2.55 -17.01
N LEU A 109 2.71 1.52 -17.62
CA LEU A 109 3.77 0.71 -17.03
C LEU A 109 5.18 1.28 -17.24
N GLU A 110 5.30 2.29 -18.10
CA GLU A 110 6.57 2.73 -18.67
C GLU A 110 7.33 3.76 -17.82
N THR A 111 6.68 4.41 -16.86
CA THR A 111 7.20 5.59 -16.14
C THR A 111 8.40 5.33 -15.21
N ILE A 112 9.02 4.13 -15.27
CA ILE A 112 10.00 3.68 -14.28
C ILE A 112 11.31 3.15 -14.90
N ARG A 113 11.35 2.69 -16.16
CA ARG A 113 12.59 2.12 -16.75
C ARG A 113 12.85 2.61 -18.18
N PRO A 114 14.04 3.18 -18.48
CA PRO A 114 14.35 3.73 -19.80
C PRO A 114 14.38 2.67 -20.91
N GLY A 115 14.75 1.43 -20.58
CA GLY A 115 14.77 0.33 -21.56
C GLY A 115 13.38 -0.10 -22.02
N ARG A 116 12.34 0.12 -21.20
CA ARG A 116 10.98 -0.18 -21.63
C ARG A 116 10.53 0.82 -22.68
N LEU A 117 10.83 2.12 -22.52
CA LEU A 117 10.33 3.22 -23.37
C LEU A 117 10.35 2.94 -24.88
N ARG A 118 11.35 2.20 -25.36
CA ARG A 118 11.45 1.77 -26.77
C ARG A 118 10.28 0.88 -27.20
N VAL A 119 9.82 -0.01 -26.32
CA VAL A 119 8.66 -0.89 -26.53
C VAL A 119 7.36 -0.09 -26.58
N VAL A 120 7.12 0.87 -25.67
CA VAL A 120 5.92 1.72 -25.76
C VAL A 120 5.97 2.65 -26.95
N ALA A 121 7.14 3.21 -27.29
CA ALA A 121 7.29 4.00 -28.51
C ALA A 121 7.02 3.15 -29.77
N ALA A 122 7.57 1.95 -29.85
CA ALA A 122 7.28 1.01 -30.94
C ALA A 122 5.79 0.63 -30.97
N ALA A 123 5.17 0.39 -29.81
CA ALA A 123 3.76 0.08 -29.69
C ALA A 123 2.88 1.24 -30.19
N PHE A 124 3.21 2.48 -29.81
CA PHE A 124 2.53 3.68 -30.29
C PHE A 124 2.65 3.83 -31.80
N VAL A 125 3.85 3.67 -32.37
CA VAL A 125 4.06 3.78 -33.82
C VAL A 125 3.29 2.69 -34.55
N LEU A 126 3.42 1.43 -34.13
CA LEU A 126 2.75 0.30 -34.78
C LEU A 126 1.22 0.41 -34.72
N THR A 127 0.66 0.73 -33.55
CA THR A 127 -0.79 0.94 -33.41
C THR A 127 -1.27 2.16 -34.18
N SER A 128 -0.47 3.24 -34.28
CA SER A 128 -0.79 4.40 -35.12
C SER A 128 -0.83 4.04 -36.60
N VAL A 129 0.15 3.27 -37.11
CA VAL A 129 0.17 2.82 -38.51
C VAL A 129 -1.08 2.00 -38.82
N VAL A 130 -1.44 1.05 -37.94
CA VAL A 130 -2.65 0.24 -38.12
C VAL A 130 -3.91 1.10 -38.04
N ALA A 131 -4.01 2.01 -37.07
CA ALA A 131 -5.18 2.87 -36.91
C ALA A 131 -5.38 3.83 -38.09
N VAL A 132 -4.31 4.46 -38.58
CA VAL A 132 -4.33 5.35 -39.74
C VAL A 132 -4.66 4.55 -41.00
N GLY A 133 -3.98 3.43 -41.24
CA GLY A 133 -4.24 2.60 -42.43
C GLY A 133 -5.65 2.00 -42.47
N ALA A 134 -6.20 1.65 -41.31
CA ALA A 134 -7.56 1.13 -41.20
C ALA A 134 -8.65 2.19 -41.40
N SER A 135 -8.36 3.46 -41.10
CA SER A 135 -9.35 4.54 -41.09
C SER A 135 -9.20 5.58 -42.20
N TRP A 136 -8.09 5.57 -42.96
CA TRP A 136 -7.73 6.61 -43.95
C TRP A 136 -8.86 6.97 -44.92
N ASP A 137 -9.58 5.97 -45.43
CA ASP A 137 -10.65 6.15 -46.42
C ASP A 137 -12.05 6.16 -45.79
N THR A 138 -12.14 6.43 -44.49
CA THR A 138 -13.41 6.45 -43.76
C THR A 138 -13.73 7.86 -43.27
N ALA A 139 -15.01 8.23 -43.25
CA ALA A 139 -15.46 9.51 -42.68
C ALA A 139 -15.06 9.67 -41.19
N GLY A 140 -14.79 8.56 -40.49
CA GLY A 140 -14.34 8.53 -39.10
C GLY A 140 -12.85 8.79 -38.90
N PHE A 141 -12.05 8.97 -39.96
CA PHE A 141 -10.60 9.19 -39.89
C PHE A 141 -10.16 10.24 -38.83
N PRO A 142 -10.66 11.49 -38.85
CA PRO A 142 -10.19 12.52 -37.92
C PRO A 142 -10.51 12.16 -36.46
N TYR A 143 -11.66 11.51 -36.23
CA TYR A 143 -12.06 11.06 -34.91
C TYR A 143 -11.14 9.95 -34.39
N VAL A 144 -10.83 8.94 -35.22
CA VAL A 144 -9.92 7.84 -34.85
C VAL A 144 -8.54 8.37 -34.47
N VAL A 145 -7.98 9.28 -35.26
CA VAL A 145 -6.66 9.87 -35.01
C VAL A 145 -6.67 10.69 -33.71
N LEU A 146 -7.67 11.56 -33.53
CA LEU A 146 -7.78 12.42 -32.35
C LEU A 146 -7.89 11.58 -31.06
N VAL A 147 -8.81 10.63 -31.04
CA VAL A 147 -9.04 9.75 -29.88
C VAL A 147 -7.80 8.89 -29.61
N HIS A 148 -7.13 8.40 -30.65
CA HIS A 148 -5.90 7.63 -30.52
C HIS A 148 -4.79 8.42 -29.83
N VAL A 149 -4.44 9.58 -30.37
CA VAL A 149 -3.37 10.43 -29.82
C VAL A 149 -3.70 10.89 -28.41
N PHE A 150 -4.93 11.39 -28.20
CA PHE A 150 -5.35 11.88 -26.89
C PHE A 150 -5.40 10.75 -25.85
N GLY A 151 -5.85 9.57 -26.25
CA GLY A 151 -5.91 8.39 -25.41
C GLY A 151 -4.55 7.91 -24.93
N TRP A 152 -3.57 7.84 -25.84
CA TRP A 152 -2.18 7.53 -25.47
C TRP A 152 -1.56 8.58 -24.56
N MET A 153 -1.81 9.86 -24.84
CA MET A 153 -1.36 10.96 -23.99
C MET A 153 -1.96 10.86 -22.59
N LEU A 154 -3.27 10.62 -22.48
CA LEU A 154 -3.98 10.48 -21.21
C LEU A 154 -3.46 9.29 -20.40
N ALA A 155 -3.24 8.14 -21.05
CA ALA A 155 -2.65 6.97 -20.40
C ALA A 155 -1.24 7.27 -19.86
N GLY A 156 -0.40 7.96 -20.64
CA GLY A 156 0.93 8.40 -20.21
C GLY A 156 0.88 9.37 -19.02
N ILE A 157 0.02 10.39 -19.09
CA ILE A 157 -0.17 11.38 -18.02
C ILE A 157 -0.67 10.70 -16.75
N LEU A 158 -1.64 9.78 -16.84
CA LEU A 158 -2.18 9.06 -15.70
C LEU A 158 -1.11 8.19 -15.04
N GLY A 159 -0.29 7.50 -15.84
CA GLY A 159 0.84 6.70 -15.35
C GLY A 159 1.89 7.56 -14.65
N TYR A 160 2.17 8.75 -15.19
CA TYR A 160 3.10 9.71 -14.57
C TYR A 160 2.56 10.27 -13.26
N TRP A 161 1.31 10.75 -13.27
CA TRP A 161 0.64 11.31 -12.10
C TRP A 161 0.56 10.31 -10.95
N LEU A 162 0.20 9.06 -11.24
CA LEU A 162 0.15 7.98 -10.24
C LEU A 162 1.54 7.68 -9.65
N SER A 163 2.60 7.69 -10.48
CA SER A 163 3.97 7.51 -10.01
C SER A 163 4.41 8.61 -9.04
N VAL A 164 4.09 9.87 -9.36
CA VAL A 164 4.38 11.03 -8.50
C VAL A 164 3.56 10.99 -7.20
N ALA A 165 2.27 10.66 -7.29
CA ALA A 165 1.36 10.62 -6.14
C ALA A 165 1.84 9.59 -5.09
N VAL A 166 2.17 8.37 -5.52
CA VAL A 166 2.66 7.31 -4.63
C VAL A 166 3.97 7.71 -3.94
N HIS A 167 4.88 8.36 -4.65
CA HIS A 167 6.14 8.82 -4.07
C HIS A 167 5.94 9.91 -3.00
N ARG A 168 4.99 10.83 -3.23
CA ARG A 168 4.64 11.88 -2.27
C ARG A 168 4.02 11.30 -0.99
N VAL A 169 3.08 10.36 -1.13
CA VAL A 169 2.44 9.69 0.02
C VAL A 169 3.43 8.86 0.81
N GLY A 170 4.29 8.10 0.12
CA GLY A 170 5.33 7.28 0.76
C GLY A 170 6.28 8.09 1.66
N ARG A 171 6.72 9.27 1.18
CA ARG A 171 7.56 10.18 1.99
C ARG A 171 6.85 10.65 3.25
N ARG A 172 5.59 11.10 3.13
CA ARG A 172 4.81 11.56 4.29
C ARG A 172 4.63 10.47 5.34
N ILE A 173 4.33 9.23 4.94
CA ILE A 173 4.19 8.10 5.87
C ILE A 173 5.51 7.82 6.59
N THR A 174 6.65 7.87 5.88
CA THR A 174 7.95 7.66 6.52
C THR A 174 8.30 8.76 7.52
N ASP A 175 7.90 10.01 7.25
CA ASP A 175 8.16 11.15 8.13
C ASP A 175 7.28 11.09 9.37
N ILE A 176 5.98 10.79 9.23
CA ILE A 176 5.07 10.55 10.35
C ILE A 176 5.56 9.39 11.22
N GLY A 177 6.00 8.29 10.60
CA GLY A 177 6.55 7.15 11.33
C GLY A 177 7.82 7.47 12.11
N ARG A 178 8.65 8.41 11.64
CA ARG A 178 9.82 8.90 12.39
C ARG A 178 9.40 9.82 13.52
N ALA A 179 8.47 10.74 13.29
CA ALA A 179 7.93 11.64 14.30
C ALA A 179 7.31 10.85 15.47
N HIS A 180 6.50 9.84 15.18
CA HIS A 180 5.86 9.04 16.22
C HIS A 180 6.86 8.18 17.02
N ARG A 181 7.94 7.71 16.38
CA ARG A 181 9.03 7.04 17.13
C ARG A 181 9.77 8.02 18.03
N ALA A 182 10.05 9.24 17.56
CA ALA A 182 10.66 10.28 18.37
C ALA A 182 9.76 10.68 19.56
N GLU A 183 8.45 10.79 19.33
CA GLU A 183 7.45 11.05 20.36
C GLU A 183 7.43 9.96 21.43
N ARG A 184 7.40 8.67 21.04
CA ARG A 184 7.47 7.56 22.00
C ARG A 184 8.73 7.59 22.85
N MET A 185 9.89 7.82 22.23
CA MET A 185 11.16 7.94 22.97
C MET A 185 11.14 9.12 23.95
N ALA A 186 10.53 10.25 23.56
CA ALA A 186 10.37 11.41 24.44
C ALA A 186 9.42 11.10 25.62
N SER A 187 8.29 10.42 25.36
CA SER A 187 7.36 10.00 26.41
C SER A 187 7.98 9.00 27.38
N GLU A 188 8.80 8.07 26.90
CA GLU A 188 9.53 7.13 27.74
C GLU A 188 10.56 7.85 28.62
N LEU A 189 11.32 8.80 28.06
CA LEU A 189 12.25 9.63 28.84
C LEU A 189 11.54 10.49 29.89
N GLU A 190 10.39 11.06 29.55
CA GLU A 190 9.61 11.84 30.50
C GLU A 190 9.04 10.96 31.62
N ALA A 191 8.54 9.77 31.29
CA ALA A 191 8.09 8.78 32.27
C ALA A 191 9.23 8.36 33.20
N GLN A 192 10.43 8.11 32.67
CA GLN A 192 11.63 7.81 33.45
C GLN A 192 12.00 8.96 34.38
N ARG A 193 11.95 10.22 33.91
CA ARG A 193 12.20 11.41 34.74
C ARG A 193 11.20 11.53 35.89
N ARG A 194 9.90 11.35 35.61
CA ARG A 194 8.85 11.39 36.64
C ARG A 194 8.99 10.26 37.65
N GLN A 195 9.34 9.06 37.21
CA GLN A 195 9.56 7.91 38.08
C GLN A 195 10.80 8.09 38.96
N GLY A 196 11.90 8.62 38.40
CA GLY A 196 13.09 8.99 39.17
C GLY A 196 12.78 10.03 40.26
N ALA A 197 12.00 11.07 39.94
CA ALA A 197 11.61 12.09 40.92
C ALA A 197 10.76 11.51 42.06
N ARG A 198 9.83 10.59 41.76
CA ARG A 198 9.01 9.92 42.79
C ARG A 198 9.86 9.02 43.69
N LEU A 199 10.76 8.23 43.10
CA LEU A 199 11.68 7.39 43.87
C LEU A 199 12.57 8.23 44.81
N LEU A 200 13.09 9.36 44.32
CA LEU A 200 13.85 10.29 45.15
C LEU A 200 13.00 10.84 46.31
N HIS A 201 11.76 11.26 46.04
CA HIS A 201 10.87 11.78 47.08
C HIS A 201 10.56 10.74 48.16
N ASP A 202 10.25 9.50 47.77
CA ASP A 202 9.96 8.42 48.72
C ASP A 202 11.18 8.08 49.58
N THR A 203 12.38 8.04 48.98
CA THR A 203 13.62 7.80 49.75
C THR A 203 13.89 8.93 50.74
N VAL A 204 13.80 10.20 50.31
CA VAL A 204 14.01 11.36 51.19
C VAL A 204 12.97 11.39 52.32
N LEU A 205 11.70 11.14 52.03
CA LEU A 205 10.66 11.05 53.07
C LEU A 205 10.92 9.88 54.03
N ALA A 206 11.37 8.72 53.54
CA ALA A 206 11.73 7.59 54.38
C ALA A 206 12.91 7.93 55.31
N THR A 207 13.94 8.64 54.83
CA THR A 207 15.06 9.07 55.70
C THR A 207 14.63 10.13 56.70
N LEU A 208 13.84 11.13 56.28
CA LEU A 208 13.35 12.19 57.17
C LEU A 208 12.43 11.66 58.26
N THR A 209 11.55 10.71 57.95
CA THR A 209 10.71 10.06 58.97
C THR A 209 11.53 9.25 59.97
N LEU A 210 12.59 8.57 59.51
CA LEU A 210 13.55 7.87 60.35
C LEU A 210 14.30 8.82 61.29
N LEU A 211 14.74 9.98 60.78
CA LEU A 211 15.39 11.03 61.56
C LEU A 211 14.43 11.69 62.56
N ALA A 212 13.18 11.96 62.16
CA ALA A 212 12.17 12.61 62.98
C ALA A 212 11.70 11.75 64.16
N HIS A 213 11.74 10.42 64.04
CA HIS A 213 11.54 9.48 65.16
C HIS A 213 12.75 9.36 66.10
N SER A 214 13.75 10.24 65.96
CA SER A 214 14.94 10.38 66.82
C SER A 214 15.74 9.10 67.08
N GLY A 215 15.59 8.08 66.22
CA GLY A 215 16.28 6.79 66.38
C GLY A 215 15.87 6.01 67.64
N VAL A 216 14.77 6.34 68.31
CA VAL A 216 14.29 5.57 69.48
C VAL A 216 13.73 4.24 68.97
N GLY A 217 14.56 3.18 69.05
CA GLY A 217 14.23 1.83 68.61
C GLY A 217 14.91 1.36 67.32
N VAL A 218 15.75 2.19 66.67
CA VAL A 218 16.48 1.80 65.44
C VAL A 218 17.97 1.71 65.72
N THR A 219 18.56 0.52 65.51
CA THR A 219 19.98 0.31 65.78
C THR A 219 20.85 1.10 64.79
N PRO A 220 22.03 1.60 65.21
CA PRO A 220 22.96 2.32 64.32
C PRO A 220 23.37 1.51 63.08
N GLN A 221 23.37 0.17 63.18
CA GLN A 221 23.60 -0.72 62.05
C GLN A 221 22.47 -0.67 61.02
N ALA A 222 21.20 -0.57 61.44
CA ALA A 222 20.07 -0.47 60.52
C ALA A 222 20.11 0.83 59.69
N MET A 223 20.52 1.95 60.28
CA MET A 223 20.73 3.20 59.52
C MET A 223 21.88 3.11 58.51
N ARG A 224 23.01 2.50 58.89
CA ARG A 224 24.13 2.29 57.95
C ARG A 224 23.74 1.36 56.79
N GLN A 225 22.95 0.33 57.09
CA GLN A 225 22.44 -0.60 56.09
C GLN A 225 21.48 0.11 55.12
N GLN A 226 20.53 0.89 55.63
CA GLN A 226 19.60 1.67 54.81
C GLN A 226 20.35 2.68 53.91
N ALA A 227 21.32 3.42 54.46
CA ALA A 227 22.13 4.37 53.69
C ALA A 227 22.98 3.68 52.61
N ALA A 228 23.51 2.49 52.89
CA ALA A 228 24.24 1.68 51.91
C ALA A 228 23.32 1.16 50.79
N ASP A 229 22.09 0.76 51.13
CA ASP A 229 21.08 0.30 50.17
C ASP A 229 20.58 1.45 49.28
N ASP A 230 20.35 2.64 49.85
CA ASP A 230 19.98 3.84 49.10
C ASP A 230 21.12 4.29 48.16
N ALA A 231 22.39 4.24 48.62
CA ALA A 231 23.55 4.53 47.78
C ALA A 231 23.70 3.54 46.61
N ARG A 232 23.40 2.25 46.83
CA ARG A 232 23.37 1.23 45.78
C ARG A 232 22.24 1.48 44.78
N LEU A 233 21.04 1.82 45.25
CA LEU A 233 19.88 2.14 44.41
C LEU A 233 20.16 3.35 43.52
N LEU A 234 20.73 4.43 44.08
CA LEU A 234 21.10 5.62 43.32
C LEU A 234 22.16 5.31 42.26
N ARG A 235 23.13 4.43 42.56
CA ARG A 235 24.15 4.00 41.60
C ARG A 235 23.56 3.15 40.46
N GLN A 236 22.57 2.30 40.75
CA GLN A 236 21.83 1.55 39.74
C GLN A 236 20.98 2.44 38.84
N LEU A 237 20.29 3.43 39.40
CA LEU A 237 19.53 4.42 38.63
C LEU A 237 20.46 5.28 37.74
N ARG A 238 21.66 5.62 38.22
CA ARG A 238 22.67 6.37 37.44
C ARG A 238 23.24 5.57 36.27
N LEU A 239 23.21 4.24 36.35
CA LEU A 239 23.62 3.30 35.30
C LEU A 239 22.45 2.91 34.36
N GLY A 240 21.25 3.45 34.57
CA GLY A 240 20.07 3.18 33.74
C GLY A 240 19.42 1.82 33.97
N ALA A 241 19.77 1.11 35.06
CA ALA A 241 19.14 -0.15 35.40
C ALA A 241 17.74 0.09 36.00
N ASN A 242 16.72 -0.58 35.46
CA ASN A 242 15.39 -0.58 36.06
C ASN A 242 15.42 -1.47 37.31
N PRO A 243 15.22 -0.93 38.53
CA PRO A 243 15.21 -1.75 39.73
C PRO A 243 14.05 -2.75 39.66
N PRO A 244 14.25 -4.03 40.03
CA PRO A 244 13.17 -5.00 40.06
C PRO A 244 12.08 -4.53 41.03
N PRO A 245 10.79 -4.83 40.77
CA PRO A 245 9.73 -4.49 41.71
C PRO A 245 10.04 -5.11 43.07
N ARG A 246 10.29 -4.26 44.08
CA ARG A 246 10.42 -4.71 45.47
C ARG A 246 9.08 -5.35 45.85
N HIS A 247 9.06 -6.68 45.97
CA HIS A 247 8.01 -7.38 46.71
C HIS A 247 7.91 -6.73 48.08
N ARG A 248 6.75 -6.12 48.39
CA ARG A 248 6.35 -5.86 49.77
C ARG A 248 6.56 -7.16 50.54
N ALA A 249 7.38 -7.10 51.59
CA ALA A 249 7.52 -8.19 52.53
C ALA A 249 6.13 -8.70 52.90
N ALA A 250 5.95 -10.02 52.82
CA ALA A 250 4.75 -10.70 53.25
C ALA A 250 4.47 -10.28 54.71
N THR A 251 3.42 -9.50 54.91
CA THR A 251 2.75 -9.44 56.20
C THR A 251 2.29 -10.87 56.53
N PRO A 252 2.56 -11.40 57.73
CA PRO A 252 1.92 -12.62 58.18
C PRO A 252 0.41 -12.41 58.08
N SER A 253 -0.25 -13.35 57.41
CA SER A 253 -1.69 -13.42 57.27
C SER A 253 -2.37 -13.20 58.63
N SER A 254 -3.07 -12.08 58.80
CA SER A 254 -4.09 -11.96 59.84
C SER A 254 -5.43 -12.51 59.30
N PRO A 255 -6.25 -13.21 60.12
CA PRO A 255 -7.24 -14.18 59.61
C PRO A 255 -8.57 -13.57 59.10
N TRP A 256 -8.63 -12.28 58.79
CA TRP A 256 -9.92 -11.55 58.72
C TRP A 256 -10.48 -11.24 57.31
N SER A 257 -9.95 -11.80 56.23
CA SER A 257 -10.41 -11.45 54.86
C SER A 257 -11.22 -12.53 54.12
N SER A 258 -11.62 -13.64 54.75
CA SER A 258 -12.44 -14.69 54.14
C SER A 258 -13.93 -14.35 53.95
N ARG A 259 -14.32 -13.07 53.99
CA ARG A 259 -15.70 -12.62 53.74
C ARG A 259 -15.74 -11.40 52.82
N CYS A 260 -15.41 -11.58 51.54
CA CYS A 260 -15.92 -10.74 50.46
C CYS A 260 -15.63 -11.30 49.05
N SER A 261 -15.84 -12.60 48.85
CA SER A 261 -15.92 -13.21 47.52
C SER A 261 -17.38 -13.50 47.18
N ALA A 262 -18.18 -12.45 47.02
CA ALA A 262 -19.48 -12.58 46.39
C ALA A 262 -19.80 -11.33 45.57
N THR A 263 -20.14 -11.59 44.31
CA THR A 263 -20.65 -10.65 43.31
C THR A 263 -19.62 -9.70 42.71
N ARG A 264 -19.40 -9.80 41.40
CA ARG A 264 -20.10 -8.93 40.42
C ARG A 264 -19.22 -8.68 39.16
N TRP A 265 -19.65 -9.33 38.07
CA TRP A 265 -19.66 -8.87 36.67
C TRP A 265 -18.64 -9.39 35.68
N SER A 266 -19.11 -10.44 34.99
CA SER A 266 -18.96 -10.63 33.55
C SER A 266 -19.28 -9.36 32.76
N ARG A 267 -18.35 -8.90 31.91
CA ARG A 267 -18.68 -8.11 30.72
C ARG A 267 -17.98 -8.69 29.49
N SER A 268 -18.82 -9.40 28.75
CA SER A 268 -18.83 -9.64 27.31
C SER A 268 -17.86 -8.81 26.46
N SER A 269 -16.99 -9.55 25.76
CA SER A 269 -16.36 -9.14 24.51
C SER A 269 -17.36 -9.29 23.35
N SER A 270 -17.89 -8.16 22.87
CA SER A 270 -18.44 -8.01 21.51
C SER A 270 -17.49 -7.06 20.76
N ALA A 271 -16.72 -7.56 19.80
CA ALA A 271 -17.08 -7.61 18.39
C ALA A 271 -17.39 -6.22 17.81
N SER A 272 -16.36 -5.54 17.30
CA SER A 272 -16.50 -4.44 16.35
C SER A 272 -15.72 -4.77 15.07
N ALA A 273 -16.34 -5.63 14.26
CA ALA A 273 -16.09 -5.69 12.82
C ALA A 273 -17.02 -4.67 12.13
N GLY A 274 -16.49 -3.98 11.11
CA GLY A 274 -17.33 -3.32 10.10
C GLY A 274 -17.19 -1.80 10.04
N TRP A 275 -16.11 -1.32 9.43
CA TRP A 275 -16.11 -0.03 8.73
C TRP A 275 -15.60 -0.24 7.31
N ALA A 276 -16.55 -0.47 6.40
CA ALA A 276 -16.35 -0.36 4.97
C ALA A 276 -17.67 0.12 4.34
N SER A 277 -17.61 1.28 3.67
CA SER A 277 -18.48 1.84 2.62
C SER A 277 -19.05 3.22 2.95
N ARG A 278 -18.44 4.26 2.38
CA ARG A 278 -19.03 5.17 1.38
C ARG A 278 -17.93 6.06 0.80
#